data_AF-A0A662VU93-F1
#
_entry.id   AF-A0A662VU93-F1
#
_cell.length_a   1.000
_cell.length_b   1.000
_cell.length_c   1.000
_cell.angle_alpha   90.00
_cell.angle_beta   90.00
_cell.angle_gamma   90.00
#
_symmetry.space_group_name_H-M   'P 1'
#
loop_
_entity.id
_entity.type
_entity.pdbx_description
1 polymer ?
#
loop_
_entity_poly.entity_id
_entity_poly.type
_entity_poly.pdbx_seq_one_letter_code
_entity_poly.pdbx_strand_id
1 'polypeptide(L)'
;MSKDEGLKEGYDFCIDSAGNLIRCGVVNEKTGEYKYCFKKKVEKCHYDENKQICIGYCAENARCVMKTDYEICYEECKKKVEDCMSTMSSEECRKVYDECISQCKPSCKCIGYACPEGCRCLDTNEVEKYKEEGFNVVRCSDKPCGDGKYCYKVAKECYFDYEKEQCVGSCKVGICNLNTIHRDPDTNKIVYAECRCKPISVCSEGCACLTREEAIEKFSNPVLCNNQPCGVESAGLATANAYINKYCFREGMEVCHYDREKQQCVGSCEKGECKMFEDAYGNPFCGCLAKLEAVSGTIVERVLPDTAQPLTCIPVKLVVKPGRDLKRLSIVETYPSDFTFKGANVPTFYYPSIIFFSLEDENGLDKQTIEYKLCLPRDAMGEYYFKGIWESENKSKEITGDNTLRVVPQLTNWPPCPVTDQMLGSFLDQWSKGELSDLELLQAVEVWSEGC
;
A
#
# COMPACT_ATOMS: atom_id res chain seq x y z
N MET A 1 -38.69 4.28 -23.00
CA MET A 1 -39.40 5.58 -23.12
C MET A 1 -39.74 5.82 -24.59
N SER A 2 -40.63 6.77 -24.90
CA SER A 2 -40.73 7.30 -26.28
C SER A 2 -39.44 8.06 -26.65
N LYS A 3 -39.25 8.41 -27.94
CA LYS A 3 -38.08 9.21 -28.35
C LYS A 3 -38.03 10.56 -27.64
N ASP A 4 -39.16 11.23 -27.58
CA ASP A 4 -39.26 12.59 -27.03
C ASP A 4 -39.12 12.60 -25.50
N GLU A 5 -39.67 11.59 -24.81
CA GLU A 5 -39.51 11.43 -23.35
C GLU A 5 -38.04 11.23 -22.96
N GLY A 6 -37.33 10.30 -23.61
CA GLY A 6 -35.94 10.02 -23.26
C GLY A 6 -35.00 11.19 -23.56
N LEU A 7 -35.24 11.92 -24.64
CA LEU A 7 -34.49 13.14 -24.98
C LEU A 7 -34.79 14.29 -24.00
N LYS A 8 -36.05 14.46 -23.59
CA LYS A 8 -36.45 15.48 -22.62
C LYS A 8 -35.85 15.24 -21.24
N GLU A 9 -35.69 13.98 -20.85
CA GLU A 9 -35.02 13.59 -19.61
C GLU A 9 -33.48 13.50 -19.73
N GLY A 10 -32.92 13.87 -20.88
CA GLY A 10 -31.47 14.00 -21.07
C GLY A 10 -30.72 12.68 -21.21
N TYR A 11 -31.38 11.60 -21.61
CA TYR A 11 -30.76 10.30 -21.85
C TYR A 11 -30.24 10.12 -23.29
N ASP A 12 -29.24 9.27 -23.49
CA ASP A 12 -28.76 8.85 -24.81
C ASP A 12 -29.40 7.52 -25.23
N PHE A 13 -29.60 7.31 -26.54
CA PHE A 13 -30.12 6.03 -27.05
C PHE A 13 -29.12 4.89 -26.90
N CYS A 14 -29.61 3.68 -26.61
CA CYS A 14 -28.85 2.46 -26.82
C CYS A 14 -28.91 2.06 -28.30
N ILE A 15 -27.76 1.71 -28.87
CA ILE A 15 -27.61 1.25 -30.26
C ILE A 15 -27.12 -0.20 -30.30
N ASP A 16 -27.58 -0.97 -31.28
CA ASP A 16 -27.09 -2.34 -31.53
C ASP A 16 -25.74 -2.33 -32.29
N SER A 17 -25.18 -3.51 -32.52
CA SER A 17 -23.90 -3.68 -33.24
C SER A 17 -23.94 -3.23 -34.70
N ALA A 18 -25.13 -3.00 -35.27
CA ALA A 18 -25.33 -2.44 -36.60
C ALA A 18 -25.64 -0.93 -36.58
N GLY A 19 -25.63 -0.29 -35.40
CA GLY A 19 -25.89 1.14 -35.22
C GLY A 19 -27.37 1.51 -35.18
N ASN A 20 -28.29 0.55 -35.12
CA ASN A 20 -29.72 0.84 -35.03
C ASN A 20 -30.15 1.07 -33.59
N LEU A 21 -31.13 1.95 -33.39
CA LEU A 21 -31.74 2.21 -32.09
C LEU A 21 -32.43 0.94 -31.57
N ILE A 22 -32.08 0.52 -30.35
CA ILE A 22 -32.67 -0.68 -29.74
C ILE A 22 -34.11 -0.37 -29.33
N ARG A 23 -35.06 -1.11 -29.89
CA ARG A 23 -36.50 -1.05 -29.55
C ARG A 23 -36.79 -2.08 -28.48
N CYS A 24 -37.39 -1.66 -27.37
CA CYS A 24 -37.73 -2.55 -26.24
C CYS A 24 -39.23 -2.80 -26.07
N GLY A 25 -40.06 -2.19 -26.89
CA GLY A 25 -41.49 -2.45 -26.88
C GLY A 25 -42.21 -1.70 -27.99
N VAL A 26 -43.44 -2.11 -28.27
CA VAL A 26 -44.30 -1.44 -29.23
C VAL A 26 -45.40 -0.71 -28.47
N VAL A 27 -45.66 0.55 -28.83
CA VAL A 27 -46.76 1.35 -28.28
C VAL A 27 -47.98 1.21 -29.19
N ASN A 28 -47.78 1.34 -30.51
CA ASN A 28 -48.84 1.14 -31.50
C ASN A 28 -48.26 0.79 -32.88
N GLU A 29 -48.50 -0.44 -33.35
CA GLU A 29 -47.98 -0.95 -34.63
C GLU A 29 -48.57 -0.23 -35.85
N LYS A 30 -49.81 0.28 -35.76
CA LYS A 30 -50.49 0.91 -36.90
C LYS A 30 -50.03 2.35 -37.15
N THR A 31 -49.53 3.02 -36.12
CA THR A 31 -49.02 4.40 -36.19
C THR A 31 -47.48 4.47 -36.20
N GLY A 32 -46.80 3.34 -35.96
CA GLY A 32 -45.34 3.27 -35.97
C GLY A 32 -44.67 3.79 -34.68
N GLU A 33 -45.38 3.75 -33.55
CA GLU A 33 -44.88 4.22 -32.26
C GLU A 33 -44.24 3.09 -31.45
N TYR A 34 -42.97 3.27 -31.07
CA TYR A 34 -42.16 2.29 -30.35
C TYR A 34 -41.57 2.87 -29.07
N LYS A 35 -41.28 2.00 -28.11
CA LYS A 35 -40.44 2.30 -26.94
C LYS A 35 -38.99 1.96 -27.26
N TYR A 36 -38.08 2.83 -26.85
CA TYR A 36 -36.64 2.67 -27.06
C TYR A 36 -35.91 2.48 -25.72
N CYS A 37 -34.79 1.75 -25.79
CA CYS A 37 -33.81 1.65 -24.71
C CYS A 37 -32.95 2.92 -24.66
N PHE A 38 -32.72 3.41 -23.45
CA PHE A 38 -31.94 4.60 -23.17
C PHE A 38 -30.90 4.30 -22.09
N LYS A 39 -29.75 4.98 -22.15
CA LYS A 39 -28.70 4.98 -21.14
C LYS A 39 -28.55 6.37 -20.55
N LYS A 40 -28.29 6.46 -19.24
CA LYS A 40 -28.06 7.74 -18.55
C LYS A 40 -26.87 8.43 -19.20
N LYS A 41 -27.03 9.71 -19.57
CA LYS A 41 -25.96 10.51 -20.15
C LYS A 41 -24.88 10.66 -19.10
N VAL A 42 -23.80 9.92 -19.25
CA VAL A 42 -22.71 9.88 -18.28
C VAL A 42 -21.95 11.19 -18.42
N GLU A 43 -21.93 11.99 -17.36
CA GLU A 43 -21.23 13.28 -17.38
C GLU A 43 -19.73 13.04 -17.59
N LYS A 44 -19.14 13.79 -18.53
CA LYS A 44 -17.70 13.75 -18.79
C LYS A 44 -16.93 14.20 -17.54
N CYS A 45 -15.70 13.72 -17.40
CA CYS A 45 -14.78 14.09 -16.31
C CYS A 45 -14.78 15.61 -16.04
N HIS A 46 -15.18 16.01 -14.83
CA HIS A 46 -15.30 17.39 -14.38
C HIS A 46 -15.00 17.49 -12.87
N TYR A 47 -14.84 18.72 -12.36
CA TYR A 47 -14.58 18.98 -10.96
C TYR A 47 -15.88 19.20 -10.20
N ASP A 48 -16.10 18.47 -9.10
CA ASP A 48 -17.22 18.68 -8.19
C ASP A 48 -16.80 19.64 -7.08
N GLU A 49 -17.37 20.86 -7.08
CA GLU A 49 -17.06 21.91 -6.10
C GLU A 49 -17.50 21.55 -4.68
N ASN A 50 -18.52 20.69 -4.49
CA ASN A 50 -18.99 20.31 -3.15
C ASN A 50 -18.11 19.23 -2.54
N LYS A 51 -17.65 18.28 -3.36
CA LYS A 51 -16.83 17.14 -2.91
C LYS A 51 -15.33 17.41 -3.01
N GLN A 52 -14.94 18.51 -3.65
CA GLN A 52 -13.55 18.90 -3.88
C GLN A 52 -12.72 17.81 -4.61
N ILE A 53 -13.37 17.03 -5.48
CA ILE A 53 -12.77 15.92 -6.23
C ILE A 53 -13.18 15.95 -7.69
N CYS A 54 -12.35 15.35 -8.55
CA CYS A 54 -12.69 15.12 -9.95
C CYS A 54 -13.60 13.88 -10.06
N ILE A 55 -14.79 14.06 -10.65
CA ILE A 55 -15.77 12.99 -10.86
C ILE A 55 -16.21 12.94 -12.32
N GLY A 56 -16.90 11.87 -12.69
CA GLY A 56 -17.42 11.67 -14.04
C GLY A 56 -16.68 10.59 -14.81
N TYR A 57 -17.11 10.38 -16.04
CA TYR A 57 -16.70 9.24 -16.85
C TYR A 57 -15.63 9.62 -17.86
N CYS A 58 -14.64 8.73 -17.99
CA CYS A 58 -13.63 8.75 -19.03
C CYS A 58 -13.83 7.50 -19.90
N ALA A 59 -13.70 7.64 -21.21
CA ALA A 59 -13.75 6.50 -22.12
C ALA A 59 -12.57 5.54 -21.84
N GLU A 60 -12.78 4.25 -22.07
CA GLU A 60 -11.73 3.22 -22.18
C GLU A 60 -10.74 3.16 -21.01
N ASN A 61 -11.18 2.62 -19.87
CA ASN A 61 -10.33 2.27 -18.71
C ASN A 61 -9.44 3.41 -18.19
N ALA A 62 -9.82 4.66 -18.45
CA ALA A 62 -9.19 5.86 -17.93
C ALA A 62 -9.88 6.31 -16.64
N ARG A 63 -9.11 6.94 -15.75
CA ARG A 63 -9.64 7.57 -14.53
C ARG A 63 -9.65 9.09 -14.65
N CYS A 64 -10.69 9.71 -14.10
CA CYS A 64 -10.80 11.17 -14.00
C CYS A 64 -9.92 11.64 -12.84
N VAL A 65 -8.90 12.45 -13.14
CA VAL A 65 -7.95 12.96 -12.14
C VAL A 65 -7.77 14.46 -12.29
N MET A 66 -7.22 15.08 -11.25
CA MET A 66 -6.83 16.50 -11.27
C MET A 66 -5.73 16.74 -12.29
N LYS A 67 -5.71 17.92 -12.92
CA LYS A 67 -4.56 18.34 -13.72
C LYS A 67 -3.38 18.65 -12.80
N THR A 68 -2.20 18.23 -13.24
CA THR A 68 -0.88 18.53 -12.68
C THR A 68 -0.67 20.03 -12.43
N ASP A 69 -1.31 20.88 -13.23
CA ASP A 69 -1.23 22.33 -13.15
C ASP A 69 -1.85 22.86 -11.84
N TYR A 70 -2.90 22.19 -11.35
CA TYR A 70 -3.50 22.50 -10.04
C TYR A 70 -2.65 21.93 -8.90
N GLU A 71 -2.09 20.73 -9.03
CA GLU A 71 -1.17 20.14 -8.04
C GLU A 71 0.07 21.03 -7.85
N ILE A 72 0.65 21.53 -8.94
CA ILE A 72 1.77 22.49 -8.93
C ILE A 72 1.35 23.79 -8.23
N CYS A 73 0.18 24.36 -8.58
CA CYS A 73 -0.34 25.56 -7.92
C CYS A 73 -0.53 25.37 -6.40
N TYR A 74 -1.03 24.19 -6.02
CA TYR A 74 -1.27 23.82 -4.62
C TYR A 74 0.05 23.69 -3.83
N GLU A 75 1.05 23.03 -4.40
CA GLU A 75 2.39 22.91 -3.80
C GLU A 75 3.13 24.26 -3.73
N GLU A 76 2.96 25.13 -4.73
CA GLU A 76 3.48 26.50 -4.68
C GLU A 76 2.80 27.33 -3.58
N CYS A 77 1.50 27.18 -3.38
CA CYS A 77 0.78 27.83 -2.28
C CYS A 77 1.20 27.32 -0.90
N LYS A 78 1.48 26.01 -0.76
CA LYS A 78 2.04 25.44 0.47
C LYS A 78 3.40 26.04 0.81
N LYS A 79 4.31 26.10 -0.17
CA LYS A 79 5.65 26.65 0.02
C LYS A 79 5.60 28.12 0.46
N LYS A 80 4.68 28.92 -0.08
CA LYS A 80 4.45 30.31 0.36
C LYS A 80 4.00 30.41 1.82
N VAL A 81 3.24 29.45 2.33
CA VAL A 81 2.85 29.40 3.74
C VAL A 81 4.01 28.97 4.62
N GLU A 82 4.82 27.99 4.19
CA GLU A 82 6.04 27.58 4.89
C GLU A 82 7.02 28.76 5.03
N ASP A 83 7.21 29.53 3.95
CA ASP A 83 8.02 30.74 3.98
C ASP A 83 7.40 31.83 4.90
N CYS A 84 6.06 31.98 4.91
CA CYS A 84 5.36 32.92 5.79
C CYS A 84 5.50 32.57 7.28
N MET A 85 5.43 31.28 7.63
CA MET A 85 5.55 30.79 9.01
C MET A 85 6.93 31.06 9.62
N SER A 86 7.96 31.30 8.79
CA SER A 86 9.28 31.72 9.27
C SER A 86 9.34 33.19 9.72
N THR A 87 8.32 34.00 9.42
CA THR A 87 8.35 35.46 9.59
C THR A 87 7.12 36.07 10.28
N MET A 88 5.95 35.43 10.24
CA MET A 88 4.69 36.00 10.75
C MET A 88 3.85 35.01 11.57
N SER A 89 2.76 35.50 12.16
CA SER A 89 1.84 34.69 12.96
C SER A 89 0.94 33.79 12.11
N SER A 90 0.48 32.66 12.68
CA SER A 90 -0.32 31.66 11.97
C SER A 90 -1.65 32.18 11.41
N GLU A 91 -2.26 33.18 12.04
CA GLU A 91 -3.51 33.81 11.59
C GLU A 91 -3.33 34.71 10.36
N GLU A 92 -2.15 35.33 10.22
CA GLU A 92 -1.81 36.16 9.06
C GLU A 92 -1.42 35.28 7.86
N CYS A 93 -0.67 34.20 8.10
CA CYS A 93 -0.34 33.23 7.06
C CYS A 93 -1.55 32.47 6.52
N ARG A 94 -2.62 32.32 7.32
CA ARG A 94 -3.91 31.77 6.84
C ARG A 94 -4.52 32.61 5.72
N LYS A 95 -4.48 33.94 5.84
CA LYS A 95 -5.01 34.84 4.80
C LYS A 95 -4.21 34.75 3.50
N VAL A 96 -2.88 34.61 3.62
CA VAL A 96 -1.98 34.40 2.47
C VAL A 96 -2.31 33.09 1.75
N TYR A 97 -2.62 32.03 2.50
CA TYR A 97 -3.05 30.75 1.92
C TYR A 97 -4.39 30.86 1.20
N ASP A 98 -5.39 31.47 1.84
CA ASP A 98 -6.75 31.61 1.30
C ASP A 98 -6.73 32.44 -0.01
N GLU A 99 -5.96 33.53 -0.04
CA GLU A 99 -5.75 34.34 -1.25
C GLU A 99 -5.01 33.56 -2.35
N CYS A 100 -4.01 32.75 -2.00
CA CYS A 100 -3.25 31.96 -2.97
C CYS A 100 -4.11 30.86 -3.61
N ILE A 101 -4.85 30.10 -2.80
CA ILE A 101 -5.72 29.02 -3.29
C ILE A 101 -6.87 29.56 -4.14
N SER A 102 -7.41 30.74 -3.82
CA SER A 102 -8.48 31.37 -4.62
C SER A 102 -8.08 31.63 -6.09
N GLN A 103 -6.78 31.67 -6.38
CA GLN A 103 -6.24 31.85 -7.73
C GLN A 103 -6.00 30.51 -8.45
N CYS A 104 -5.93 29.39 -7.73
CA CYS A 104 -5.80 28.07 -8.31
C CYS A 104 -7.15 27.60 -8.86
N LYS A 105 -7.27 27.48 -10.19
CA LYS A 105 -8.49 26.96 -10.83
C LYS A 105 -8.42 25.42 -10.91
N PRO A 106 -9.23 24.67 -10.14
CA PRO A 106 -9.27 23.22 -10.26
C PRO A 106 -9.77 22.83 -11.65
N SER A 107 -9.05 21.91 -12.30
CA SER A 107 -9.46 21.36 -13.57
C SER A 107 -9.10 19.88 -13.65
N CYS A 108 -9.93 19.10 -14.33
CA CYS A 108 -9.78 17.66 -14.41
C CYS A 108 -9.34 17.21 -15.81
N LYS A 109 -8.64 16.08 -15.88
CA LYS A 109 -8.27 15.39 -17.12
C LYS A 109 -8.50 13.89 -16.98
N CYS A 110 -8.78 13.23 -18.10
CA CYS A 110 -8.76 11.77 -18.16
C CYS A 110 -7.33 11.30 -18.38
N ILE A 111 -6.84 10.38 -17.54
CA ILE A 111 -5.55 9.69 -17.76
C ILE A 111 -5.79 8.19 -17.89
N GLY A 112 -5.10 7.56 -18.85
CA GLY A 112 -5.01 6.10 -18.94
C GLY A 112 -4.22 5.51 -17.77
N TYR A 113 -4.34 4.19 -17.55
CA TYR A 113 -3.59 3.47 -16.53
C TYR A 113 -2.08 3.60 -16.77
N ALA A 114 -1.39 4.31 -15.88
CA ALA A 114 0.07 4.46 -15.93
C ALA A 114 0.74 3.17 -15.44
N CYS A 115 1.71 2.67 -16.19
CA CYS A 115 2.47 1.49 -15.79
C CYS A 115 3.26 1.74 -14.50
N PRO A 116 3.45 0.71 -13.65
CA PRO A 116 4.30 0.79 -12.46
C PRO A 116 5.72 1.28 -12.79
N GLU A 117 6.40 1.84 -11.80
CA GLU A 117 7.77 2.35 -11.95
C GLU A 117 8.72 1.25 -12.50
N GLY A 118 9.47 1.59 -13.56
CA GLY A 118 10.36 0.66 -14.25
C GLY A 118 9.69 -0.23 -15.31
N CYS A 119 8.40 -0.03 -15.59
CA CYS A 119 7.67 -0.73 -16.66
C CYS A 119 7.28 0.22 -17.80
N ARG A 120 7.18 -0.34 -19.01
CA ARG A 120 6.83 0.36 -20.25
C ARG A 120 5.54 -0.20 -20.82
N CYS A 121 4.70 0.64 -21.41
CA CYS A 121 3.50 0.21 -22.10
C CYS A 121 3.88 -0.26 -23.51
N LEU A 122 3.86 -1.57 -23.77
CA LEU A 122 4.29 -2.17 -25.04
C LEU A 122 3.16 -2.98 -25.68
N ASP A 123 3.09 -2.99 -27.00
CA ASP A 123 2.30 -3.95 -27.78
C ASP A 123 3.07 -5.25 -28.05
N THR A 124 2.36 -6.24 -28.61
CA THR A 124 2.91 -7.57 -28.91
C THR A 124 4.13 -7.51 -29.85
N ASN A 125 4.12 -6.62 -30.85
CA ASN A 125 5.22 -6.51 -31.81
C ASN A 125 6.48 -5.90 -31.15
N GLU A 126 6.29 -4.88 -30.29
CA GLU A 126 7.37 -4.28 -29.51
C GLU A 126 7.99 -5.29 -28.54
N VAL A 127 7.18 -6.16 -27.92
CA VAL A 127 7.65 -7.24 -27.03
C VAL A 127 8.48 -8.27 -27.81
N GLU A 128 8.04 -8.70 -28.99
CA GLU A 128 8.76 -9.67 -29.82
C GLU A 128 10.12 -9.11 -30.27
N LYS A 129 10.16 -7.86 -30.70
CA LYS A 129 11.41 -7.18 -31.07
C LYS A 129 12.44 -7.17 -29.93
N TYR A 130 12.01 -6.84 -28.71
CA TYR A 130 12.92 -6.87 -27.55
C TYR A 130 13.43 -8.28 -27.23
N LYS A 131 12.60 -9.31 -27.42
CA LYS A 131 13.03 -10.71 -27.23
C LYS A 131 14.05 -11.14 -28.29
N GLU A 132 13.86 -10.76 -29.54
CA GLU A 132 14.82 -11.01 -30.63
C GLU A 132 16.16 -10.30 -30.40
N GLU A 133 16.14 -9.11 -29.79
CA GLU A 133 17.32 -8.34 -29.39
C GLU A 133 18.00 -8.87 -28.10
N GLY A 134 17.51 -9.99 -27.54
CA GLY A 134 18.11 -10.65 -26.37
C GLY A 134 17.74 -10.01 -25.03
N PHE A 135 16.67 -9.21 -24.98
CA PHE A 135 16.13 -8.67 -23.72
C PHE A 135 15.11 -9.63 -23.10
N ASN A 136 15.13 -9.72 -21.78
CA ASN A 136 14.07 -10.34 -21.02
C ASN A 136 12.92 -9.34 -20.86
N VAL A 137 11.71 -9.74 -21.29
CA VAL A 137 10.50 -8.91 -21.28
C VAL A 137 9.45 -9.60 -20.40
N VAL A 138 9.19 -9.03 -19.22
CA VAL A 138 8.27 -9.60 -18.22
C VAL A 138 7.08 -8.68 -18.02
N ARG A 139 5.87 -9.23 -18.02
CA ARG A 139 4.64 -8.43 -17.81
C ARG A 139 4.57 -7.98 -16.34
N CYS A 140 4.39 -6.68 -16.14
CA CYS A 140 4.32 -6.07 -14.82
C CYS A 140 2.91 -6.00 -14.24
N SER A 141 1.90 -6.04 -15.11
CA SER A 141 0.50 -5.93 -14.72
C SER A 141 -0.40 -6.60 -15.75
N ASP A 142 -1.45 -7.25 -15.25
CA ASP A 142 -2.50 -7.82 -16.10
C ASP A 142 -3.46 -6.74 -16.63
N LYS A 143 -3.44 -5.53 -16.05
CA LYS A 143 -4.26 -4.40 -16.50
C LYS A 143 -3.69 -3.80 -17.80
N PRO A 144 -4.52 -3.61 -18.84
CA PRO A 144 -4.08 -2.96 -20.08
C PRO A 144 -3.74 -1.50 -19.83
N CYS A 145 -2.65 -1.04 -20.45
CA CYS A 145 -2.20 0.37 -20.40
C CYS A 145 -2.58 1.15 -21.67
N GLY A 146 -3.16 0.48 -22.67
CA GLY A 146 -3.65 1.06 -23.92
C GLY A 146 -4.28 -0.01 -24.83
N ASP A 147 -4.73 0.39 -26.02
CA ASP A 147 -5.33 -0.52 -27.00
C ASP A 147 -4.34 -1.59 -27.45
N GLY A 148 -4.61 -2.86 -27.10
CA GLY A 148 -3.72 -3.99 -27.35
C GLY A 148 -2.36 -3.93 -26.64
N LYS A 149 -2.18 -3.01 -25.66
CA LYS A 149 -0.90 -2.79 -24.96
C LYS A 149 -0.96 -3.13 -23.48
N TYR A 150 0.15 -3.66 -22.97
CA TYR A 150 0.31 -4.01 -21.56
C TYR A 150 1.63 -3.49 -20.99
N CYS A 151 1.70 -3.44 -19.66
CA CYS A 151 2.91 -3.00 -18.97
C CYS A 151 3.94 -4.13 -18.93
N TYR A 152 5.13 -3.88 -19.45
CA TYR A 152 6.25 -4.81 -19.48
C TYR A 152 7.55 -4.18 -18.95
N LYS A 153 8.34 -4.96 -18.24
CA LYS A 153 9.70 -4.63 -17.82
C LYS A 153 10.67 -5.23 -18.84
N VAL A 154 11.51 -4.38 -19.42
CA VAL A 154 12.54 -4.78 -20.40
C VAL A 154 13.90 -4.70 -19.72
N ALA A 155 14.59 -5.82 -19.57
CA ALA A 155 15.91 -5.89 -18.96
C ALA A 155 16.87 -6.74 -19.81
N LYS A 156 18.10 -6.27 -20.00
CA LYS A 156 19.15 -7.02 -20.70
C LYS A 156 19.65 -8.16 -19.79
N GLU A 157 19.90 -9.35 -20.37
CA GLU A 157 20.51 -10.45 -19.62
C GLU A 157 21.91 -10.04 -19.10
N CYS A 158 22.26 -10.52 -17.90
CA CYS A 158 23.48 -10.19 -17.13
C CYS A 158 24.70 -9.73 -17.95
N TYR A 159 25.15 -8.48 -17.76
CA TYR A 159 26.26 -7.86 -18.49
C TYR A 159 27.10 -6.93 -17.61
N PHE A 160 28.31 -6.57 -18.04
CA PHE A 160 29.18 -5.64 -17.32
C PHE A 160 28.92 -4.20 -17.77
N ASP A 161 28.63 -3.32 -16.81
CA ASP A 161 28.50 -1.87 -17.02
C ASP A 161 29.88 -1.23 -16.80
N TYR A 162 30.51 -0.77 -17.88
CA TYR A 162 31.84 -0.16 -17.85
C TYR A 162 31.85 1.26 -17.24
N GLU A 163 30.72 1.96 -17.23
CA GLU A 163 30.62 3.28 -16.58
C GLU A 163 30.52 3.13 -15.06
N LYS A 164 29.83 2.08 -14.60
CA LYS A 164 29.62 1.78 -13.16
C LYS A 164 30.63 0.78 -12.57
N GLU A 165 31.54 0.25 -13.39
CA GLU A 165 32.49 -0.83 -13.07
C GLU A 165 31.86 -2.04 -12.35
N GLN A 166 30.63 -2.44 -12.70
CA GLN A 166 29.94 -3.55 -12.03
C GLN A 166 29.06 -4.38 -12.97
N CYS A 167 28.77 -5.61 -12.57
CA CYS A 167 27.79 -6.45 -13.26
C CYS A 167 26.36 -5.99 -12.98
N VAL A 168 25.60 -5.75 -14.03
CA VAL A 168 24.20 -5.32 -13.97
C VAL A 168 23.33 -6.18 -14.89
N GLY A 169 22.03 -6.21 -14.64
CA GLY A 169 21.08 -7.00 -15.42
C GLY A 169 20.38 -8.06 -14.59
N SER A 170 19.60 -8.91 -15.26
CA SER A 170 18.80 -9.94 -14.61
C SER A 170 19.24 -11.34 -15.07
N CYS A 171 19.05 -12.33 -14.20
CA CYS A 171 19.40 -13.72 -14.44
C CYS A 171 18.14 -14.60 -14.37
N LYS A 172 18.04 -15.58 -15.28
CA LYS A 172 16.96 -16.60 -15.26
C LYS A 172 17.04 -17.47 -14.00
N VAL A 173 18.26 -17.77 -13.55
CA VAL A 173 18.56 -18.45 -12.27
C VAL A 173 19.82 -17.82 -11.69
N GLY A 174 19.78 -17.40 -10.43
CA GLY A 174 20.96 -16.91 -9.72
C GLY A 174 21.15 -15.39 -9.69
N ILE A 175 22.32 -14.94 -9.23
CA ILE A 175 22.72 -13.52 -9.24
C ILE A 175 23.67 -13.22 -10.40
N CYS A 176 23.50 -12.04 -11.01
CA CYS A 176 24.41 -11.54 -12.04
C CYS A 176 25.73 -11.13 -11.38
N ASN A 177 26.79 -11.87 -11.63
CA ASN A 177 28.04 -11.71 -10.90
C ASN A 177 29.24 -11.73 -11.84
N LEU A 178 30.34 -11.09 -11.41
CA LEU A 178 31.56 -11.01 -12.21
C LEU A 178 32.15 -12.42 -12.40
N ASN A 179 32.46 -12.74 -13.65
CA ASN A 179 33.13 -13.97 -14.02
C ASN A 179 34.62 -13.73 -14.23
N THR A 180 34.94 -12.78 -15.12
CA THR A 180 36.32 -12.48 -15.53
C THR A 180 36.50 -10.97 -15.66
N ILE A 181 37.67 -10.44 -15.29
CA ILE A 181 38.05 -9.04 -15.49
C ILE A 181 39.52 -8.95 -15.90
N HIS A 182 39.81 -8.15 -16.93
CA HIS A 182 41.15 -7.80 -17.36
C HIS A 182 41.30 -6.28 -17.31
N ARG A 183 42.36 -5.85 -16.64
CA ARG A 183 42.78 -4.46 -16.55
C ARG A 183 44.07 -4.27 -17.34
N ASP A 184 44.17 -3.13 -18.01
CA ASP A 184 45.41 -2.68 -18.63
C ASP A 184 46.47 -2.47 -17.52
N PRO A 185 47.67 -3.05 -17.62
CA PRO A 185 48.67 -2.99 -16.55
C PRO A 185 49.21 -1.59 -16.30
N ASP A 186 49.26 -0.75 -17.33
CA ASP A 186 49.90 0.57 -17.28
C ASP A 186 48.91 1.66 -16.84
N THR A 187 47.63 1.50 -17.18
CA THR A 187 46.58 2.50 -16.92
C THR A 187 45.56 2.06 -15.86
N ASN A 188 45.60 0.79 -15.44
CA ASN A 188 44.65 0.15 -14.52
C ASN A 188 43.17 0.19 -14.96
N LYS A 189 42.90 0.57 -16.22
CA LYS A 189 41.56 0.65 -16.79
C LYS A 189 41.05 -0.74 -17.17
N ILE A 190 39.77 -1.00 -16.96
CA ILE A 190 39.13 -2.26 -17.36
C ILE A 190 39.05 -2.31 -18.89
N VAL A 191 39.78 -3.24 -19.50
CA VAL A 191 39.79 -3.47 -20.96
C VAL A 191 38.84 -4.58 -21.37
N TYR A 192 38.49 -5.47 -20.44
CA TYR A 192 37.52 -6.53 -20.66
C TYR A 192 36.92 -6.98 -19.34
N ALA A 193 35.60 -7.17 -19.29
CA ALA A 193 34.92 -7.81 -18.19
C ALA A 193 33.74 -8.65 -18.69
N GLU A 194 33.57 -9.82 -18.09
CA GLU A 194 32.51 -10.78 -18.40
C GLU A 194 31.70 -11.06 -17.13
N CYS A 195 30.38 -10.96 -17.22
CA CYS A 195 29.45 -11.31 -16.14
C CYS A 195 28.68 -12.58 -16.49
N ARG A 196 28.42 -13.43 -15.50
CA ARG A 196 27.61 -14.64 -15.65
C ARG A 196 26.63 -14.80 -14.50
N CYS A 197 25.54 -15.50 -14.76
CA CYS A 197 24.59 -15.89 -13.74
C CYS A 197 25.15 -17.04 -12.90
N LYS A 198 25.29 -16.82 -11.59
CA LYS A 198 25.78 -17.83 -10.63
C LYS A 198 24.66 -18.23 -9.65
N PRO A 199 24.47 -19.53 -9.34
CA PRO A 199 23.45 -19.98 -8.38
C PRO A 199 23.73 -19.46 -6.96
N ILE A 200 22.65 -19.35 -6.15
CA ILE A 200 22.62 -18.62 -4.87
C ILE A 200 22.63 -19.58 -3.68
N SER A 201 23.07 -19.03 -2.54
CA SER A 201 23.40 -19.55 -1.21
C SER A 201 22.84 -20.92 -0.75
N VAL A 202 23.71 -21.66 -0.04
CA VAL A 202 23.35 -22.83 0.77
C VAL A 202 22.70 -22.35 2.07
N CYS A 203 21.56 -22.93 2.46
CA CYS A 203 20.91 -22.60 3.72
C CYS A 203 21.79 -22.97 4.92
N SER A 204 21.82 -22.10 5.93
CA SER A 204 22.51 -22.35 7.19
C SER A 204 21.88 -23.52 7.95
N GLU A 205 22.64 -24.11 8.87
CA GLU A 205 22.19 -25.23 9.70
C GLU A 205 20.88 -24.87 10.44
N GLY A 206 19.88 -25.76 10.37
CA GLY A 206 18.52 -25.53 10.89
C GLY A 206 17.54 -24.82 9.95
N CYS A 207 17.96 -24.46 8.72
CA CYS A 207 17.11 -23.85 7.71
C CYS A 207 16.88 -24.79 6.52
N ALA A 208 15.66 -24.78 5.99
CA ALA A 208 15.25 -25.56 4.82
C ALA A 208 14.99 -24.65 3.62
N CYS A 209 15.43 -25.08 2.44
CA CYS A 209 15.17 -24.38 1.20
C CYS A 209 13.77 -24.73 0.67
N LEU A 210 12.81 -23.81 0.80
CA LEU A 210 11.39 -24.05 0.53
C LEU A 210 10.77 -22.88 -0.25
N THR A 211 9.72 -23.14 -1.03
CA THR A 211 8.81 -22.07 -1.47
C THR A 211 8.08 -21.48 -0.25
N ARG A 212 7.42 -20.33 -0.44
CA ARG A 212 6.66 -19.72 0.65
C ARG A 212 5.50 -20.61 1.09
N GLU A 213 4.85 -21.24 0.12
CA GLU A 213 3.75 -22.17 0.31
C GLU A 213 4.21 -23.41 1.10
N GLU A 214 5.32 -24.04 0.66
CA GLU A 214 5.93 -25.17 1.38
C GLU A 214 6.37 -24.80 2.80
N ALA A 215 6.84 -23.56 3.02
CA ALA A 215 7.23 -23.10 4.36
C ALA A 215 6.03 -22.94 5.29
N ILE A 216 4.88 -22.48 4.79
CA ILE A 216 3.62 -22.36 5.56
C ILE A 216 3.03 -23.73 5.88
N GLU A 217 3.16 -24.70 4.97
CA GLU A 217 2.72 -26.08 5.24
C GLU A 217 3.62 -26.79 6.25
N LYS A 218 4.93 -26.51 6.22
CA LYS A 218 5.92 -27.20 7.04
C LYS A 218 6.09 -26.60 8.43
N PHE A 219 6.01 -25.27 8.55
CA PHE A 219 6.29 -24.55 9.79
C PHE A 219 5.03 -23.87 10.32
N SER A 220 4.82 -23.93 11.64
CA SER A 220 3.70 -23.21 12.26
C SER A 220 3.93 -21.69 12.22
N ASN A 221 5.20 -21.28 12.32
CA ASN A 221 5.64 -19.90 12.15
C ASN A 221 6.90 -19.83 11.26
N PRO A 222 6.79 -19.74 9.92
CA PRO A 222 7.94 -19.71 9.04
C PRO A 222 8.70 -18.37 9.11
N VAL A 223 9.96 -18.42 9.54
CA VAL A 223 10.88 -17.27 9.58
C VAL A 223 11.99 -17.42 8.53
N LEU A 224 12.27 -16.36 7.79
CA LEU A 224 13.37 -16.32 6.81
C LEU A 224 14.71 -16.30 7.53
N CYS A 225 15.57 -17.27 7.22
CA CYS A 225 16.97 -17.29 7.67
C CYS A 225 17.83 -16.31 6.89
N ASN A 226 17.53 -16.15 5.60
CA ASN A 226 18.14 -15.17 4.72
C ASN A 226 17.14 -14.73 3.64
N ASN A 227 17.37 -13.58 3.04
CA ASN A 227 16.54 -13.03 1.96
C ASN A 227 17.08 -13.38 0.55
N GLN A 228 18.06 -14.29 0.48
CA GLN A 228 18.67 -14.72 -0.77
C GLN A 228 18.00 -16.02 -1.26
N PRO A 229 17.62 -16.14 -2.54
CA PRO A 229 17.01 -17.36 -3.06
C PRO A 229 17.93 -18.57 -2.86
N CYS A 230 17.45 -19.70 -2.40
CA CYS A 230 18.25 -20.92 -2.23
C CYS A 230 17.99 -21.97 -3.33
N GLY A 231 16.95 -21.78 -4.15
CA GLY A 231 16.53 -22.72 -5.19
C GLY A 231 15.37 -22.19 -6.03
N VAL A 232 14.96 -22.96 -7.02
CA VAL A 232 13.77 -22.69 -7.86
C VAL A 232 12.99 -23.96 -8.09
N GLU A 233 11.68 -23.83 -8.29
CA GLU A 233 10.78 -24.90 -8.69
C GLU A 233 10.04 -24.52 -9.97
N SER A 234 9.86 -25.50 -10.86
CA SER A 234 9.03 -25.33 -12.06
C SER A 234 7.56 -25.34 -11.67
N ALA A 235 6.83 -24.25 -11.93
CA ALA A 235 5.37 -24.26 -11.77
C ALA A 235 4.77 -25.23 -12.78
N GLY A 236 4.30 -26.38 -12.32
CA GLY A 236 3.73 -27.43 -13.16
C GLY A 236 2.35 -27.08 -13.69
N LEU A 237 2.25 -26.16 -14.66
CA LEU A 237 1.07 -25.98 -15.52
C LEU A 237 1.53 -25.56 -16.94
N ALA A 238 1.09 -26.32 -17.94
CA ALA A 238 1.65 -26.46 -19.28
C ALA A 238 1.58 -25.24 -20.24
N THR A 239 1.47 -24.00 -19.75
CA THR A 239 1.41 -22.81 -20.64
C THR A 239 2.19 -21.58 -20.18
N ALA A 240 3.00 -21.67 -19.13
CA ALA A 240 3.98 -20.64 -18.82
C ALA A 240 5.20 -21.27 -18.14
N ASN A 241 6.41 -21.01 -18.65
CA ASN A 241 7.67 -21.30 -17.97
C ASN A 241 7.84 -20.36 -16.75
N ALA A 242 6.91 -20.42 -15.80
CA ALA A 242 6.96 -19.68 -14.56
C ALA A 242 7.78 -20.49 -13.54
N TYR A 243 8.87 -19.90 -13.07
CA TYR A 243 9.70 -20.47 -12.01
C TYR A 243 9.34 -19.79 -10.69
N ILE A 244 9.12 -20.58 -9.65
CA ILE A 244 8.86 -20.10 -8.29
C ILE A 244 10.17 -20.16 -7.52
N ASN A 245 10.61 -19.04 -6.95
CA ASN A 245 11.83 -18.99 -6.15
C ASN A 245 11.61 -19.64 -4.77
N LYS A 246 12.60 -20.40 -4.31
CA LYS A 246 12.70 -20.94 -2.95
C LYS A 246 13.63 -20.06 -2.11
N TYR A 247 13.36 -19.96 -0.81
CA TYR A 247 14.17 -19.23 0.17
C TYR A 247 14.46 -20.10 1.39
N CYS A 248 15.45 -19.71 2.19
CA CYS A 248 15.80 -20.45 3.41
C CYS A 248 14.84 -20.08 4.55
N PHE A 249 14.03 -21.03 4.98
CA PHE A 249 13.08 -20.90 6.08
C PHE A 249 13.42 -21.80 7.26
N ARG A 250 13.05 -21.39 8.47
CA ARG A 250 13.07 -22.21 9.69
C ARG A 250 11.79 -22.00 10.49
N GLU A 251 11.52 -22.89 11.43
CA GLU A 251 10.52 -22.65 12.47
C GLU A 251 10.98 -21.48 13.34
N GLY A 252 10.17 -20.43 13.38
CA GLY A 252 10.32 -19.32 14.30
C GLY A 252 9.89 -19.73 15.70
N MET A 253 10.39 -19.04 16.72
CA MET A 253 9.84 -19.20 18.07
C MET A 253 8.37 -18.79 18.07
N GLU A 254 7.59 -19.38 18.98
CA GLU A 254 6.19 -19.03 19.20
C GLU A 254 6.07 -17.52 19.41
N VAL A 255 5.43 -16.82 18.47
CA VAL A 255 5.31 -15.35 18.48
C VAL A 255 4.52 -14.95 19.72
N CYS A 256 4.96 -13.86 20.35
CA CYS A 256 4.25 -13.23 21.46
C CYS A 256 2.77 -13.03 21.09
N HIS A 257 1.87 -13.74 21.75
CA HIS A 257 0.44 -13.69 21.47
C HIS A 257 -0.38 -13.78 22.75
N TYR A 258 -1.63 -13.32 22.67
CA TYR A 258 -2.53 -13.33 23.82
C TYR A 258 -3.22 -14.69 23.94
N ASP A 259 -2.93 -15.43 25.01
CA ASP A 259 -3.60 -16.67 25.35
C ASP A 259 -4.90 -16.34 26.11
N ARG A 260 -6.05 -16.56 25.45
CA ARG A 260 -7.38 -16.28 26.01
C ARG A 260 -7.74 -17.18 27.19
N GLU A 261 -7.22 -18.40 27.24
CA GLU A 261 -7.49 -19.34 28.36
C GLU A 261 -6.70 -18.94 29.61
N LYS A 262 -5.45 -18.52 29.43
CA LYS A 262 -4.56 -18.10 30.52
C LYS A 262 -4.66 -16.61 30.87
N GLN A 263 -5.41 -15.83 30.08
CA GLN A 263 -5.57 -14.38 30.19
C GLN A 263 -4.22 -13.62 30.28
N GLN A 264 -3.20 -14.11 29.57
CA GLN A 264 -1.86 -13.55 29.63
C GLN A 264 -1.16 -13.66 28.28
N CYS A 265 -0.14 -12.83 28.08
CA CYS A 265 0.74 -12.98 26.95
C CYS A 265 1.67 -14.18 27.12
N VAL A 266 1.64 -15.08 26.14
CA VAL A 266 2.51 -16.25 26.06
C VAL A 266 3.34 -16.18 24.78
N GLY A 267 4.36 -17.03 24.67
CA GLY A 267 5.32 -16.99 23.57
C GLY A 267 6.58 -16.19 23.91
N SER A 268 7.42 -15.98 22.89
CA SER A 268 8.77 -15.44 23.03
C SER A 268 9.05 -14.39 21.95
N CYS A 269 9.84 -13.38 22.29
CA CYS A 269 10.28 -12.35 21.34
C CYS A 269 11.75 -12.56 20.99
N GLU A 270 12.11 -12.56 19.69
CA GLU A 270 13.52 -12.68 19.26
C GLU A 270 14.39 -11.55 19.83
N LYS A 271 13.81 -10.36 20.03
CA LYS A 271 14.46 -9.22 20.68
C LYS A 271 13.52 -8.59 21.70
N GLY A 272 13.31 -9.24 22.85
CA GLY A 272 12.44 -8.61 23.84
C GLY A 272 11.82 -9.44 24.93
N GLU A 273 10.91 -8.78 25.64
CA GLU A 273 9.92 -9.39 26.52
C GLU A 273 8.53 -9.20 25.90
N CYS A 274 7.75 -10.29 25.93
CA CYS A 274 6.37 -10.31 25.48
C CYS A 274 5.50 -9.60 26.53
N LYS A 275 4.85 -8.49 26.14
CA LYS A 275 4.01 -7.68 27.04
C LYS A 275 2.58 -7.53 26.53
N MET A 276 1.66 -7.40 27.48
CA MET A 276 0.25 -7.16 27.24
C MET A 276 -0.03 -5.67 27.08
N PHE A 277 -0.88 -5.36 26.11
CA PHE A 277 -1.43 -4.05 25.80
C PHE A 277 -2.93 -4.17 25.59
N GLU A 278 -3.64 -3.06 25.63
CA GLU A 278 -5.07 -3.01 25.29
C GLU A 278 -5.25 -2.19 24.01
N ASP A 279 -6.16 -2.64 23.14
CA ASP A 279 -6.58 -1.89 21.97
C ASP A 279 -7.57 -0.77 22.34
N ALA A 280 -8.01 -0.01 21.33
CA ALA A 280 -8.94 1.11 21.51
C ALA A 280 -10.35 0.70 22.02
N TYR A 281 -10.65 -0.60 22.05
CA TYR A 281 -11.91 -1.17 22.52
C TYR A 281 -11.74 -1.93 23.85
N GLY A 282 -10.53 -1.89 24.44
CA GLY A 282 -10.20 -2.59 25.67
C GLY A 282 -9.88 -4.07 25.46
N ASN A 283 -9.71 -4.55 24.22
CA ASN A 283 -9.30 -5.92 23.98
C ASN A 283 -7.79 -6.07 24.20
N PRO A 284 -7.37 -7.07 24.98
CA PRO A 284 -5.96 -7.32 25.22
C PRO A 284 -5.28 -7.89 23.96
N PHE A 285 -4.11 -7.38 23.65
CA PHE A 285 -3.19 -7.92 22.64
C PHE A 285 -1.77 -7.96 23.20
N CYS A 286 -0.89 -8.72 22.56
CA CYS A 286 0.49 -8.88 23.00
C CYS A 286 1.44 -8.28 21.97
N GLY A 287 2.55 -7.71 22.44
CA GLY A 287 3.57 -7.12 21.59
C GLY A 287 4.96 -7.33 22.17
N CYS A 288 5.96 -7.33 21.30
CA CYS A 288 7.37 -7.52 21.67
C CYS A 288 8.05 -6.19 22.00
N LEU A 289 8.53 -6.04 23.23
CA LEU A 289 9.34 -4.87 23.64
C LEU A 289 10.80 -5.25 23.79
N ALA A 290 11.72 -4.47 23.23
CA ALA A 290 13.15 -4.75 23.35
C ALA A 290 13.60 -4.82 24.83
N LYS A 291 14.31 -5.90 25.19
CA LYS A 291 14.92 -6.08 26.51
C LYS A 291 16.22 -5.27 26.54
N LEU A 292 16.09 -3.98 26.82
CA LEU A 292 17.23 -3.07 26.86
C LEU A 292 17.82 -3.04 28.28
N GLU A 293 19.04 -3.56 28.41
CA GLU A 293 19.93 -3.17 29.51
C GLU A 293 20.05 -1.65 29.55
N ALA A 294 20.25 -1.08 30.75
CA ALA A 294 20.16 0.35 31.05
C ALA A 294 20.99 1.25 30.09
N VAL A 295 20.43 1.60 28.94
CA VAL A 295 20.99 2.60 28.04
C VAL A 295 20.68 3.97 28.63
N SER A 296 21.72 4.70 29.04
CA SER A 296 21.60 6.09 29.47
C SER A 296 21.24 6.98 28.28
N GLY A 297 19.96 7.29 28.09
CA GLY A 297 19.51 8.25 27.07
C GLY A 297 18.01 8.18 26.79
N THR A 298 17.51 9.20 26.09
CA THR A 298 16.14 9.21 25.57
C THR A 298 15.97 8.13 24.51
N ILE A 299 14.86 7.38 24.61
CA ILE A 299 14.46 6.36 23.64
C ILE A 299 12.97 6.56 23.35
N VAL A 300 12.63 6.51 22.06
CA VAL A 300 11.25 6.38 21.59
C VAL A 300 11.17 5.07 20.81
N GLU A 301 10.25 4.21 21.23
CA GLU A 301 10.06 2.86 20.68
C GLU A 301 8.63 2.72 20.16
N ARG A 302 8.47 2.38 18.88
CA ARG A 302 7.18 2.10 18.25
C ARG A 302 6.78 0.66 18.47
N VAL A 303 5.52 0.47 18.82
CA VAL A 303 4.86 -0.83 18.91
C VAL A 303 3.65 -0.81 18.00
N LEU A 304 3.60 -1.76 17.07
CA LEU A 304 2.50 -1.98 16.15
C LEU A 304 1.75 -3.27 16.56
N PRO A 305 0.50 -3.45 16.13
CA PRO A 305 -0.13 -4.77 16.17
C PRO A 305 0.63 -5.74 15.26
N ASP A 306 0.70 -7.02 15.64
CA ASP A 306 1.37 -8.07 14.85
C ASP A 306 0.81 -8.18 13.42
N THR A 307 -0.51 -8.08 13.31
CA THR A 307 -1.23 -7.99 12.06
C THR A 307 -2.40 -7.03 12.18
N ALA A 308 -2.82 -6.49 11.04
CA ALA A 308 -4.03 -5.69 10.92
C ALA A 308 -4.88 -6.19 9.76
N GLN A 309 -6.09 -5.66 9.67
CA GLN A 309 -7.06 -6.05 8.65
C GLN A 309 -7.62 -4.82 7.95
N PRO A 310 -8.00 -4.93 6.67
CA PRO A 310 -8.70 -3.84 5.99
C PRO A 310 -9.96 -3.40 6.74
N LEU A 311 -10.33 -2.13 6.61
CA LEU A 311 -11.49 -1.52 7.28
C LEU A 311 -11.44 -1.51 8.83
N THR A 312 -10.31 -1.85 9.44
CA THR A 312 -10.12 -1.73 10.89
C THR A 312 -9.34 -0.48 11.24
N CYS A 313 -9.49 -0.04 12.49
CA CYS A 313 -8.63 1.00 13.03
C CYS A 313 -7.69 0.40 14.06
N ILE A 314 -6.40 0.61 13.85
CA ILE A 314 -5.34 0.10 14.70
C ILE A 314 -4.84 1.18 15.67
N PRO A 315 -4.46 0.78 16.89
CA PRO A 315 -3.63 1.62 17.75
C PRO A 315 -2.17 1.51 17.31
N VAL A 316 -1.48 2.64 17.23
CA VAL A 316 -0.02 2.70 17.15
C VAL A 316 0.48 3.34 18.43
N LYS A 317 1.41 2.66 19.12
CA LYS A 317 1.93 3.10 20.40
C LYS A 317 3.38 3.54 20.28
N LEU A 318 3.71 4.70 20.82
CA LEU A 318 5.08 5.18 21.00
C LEU A 318 5.39 5.20 22.49
N VAL A 319 6.25 4.28 22.92
CA VAL A 319 6.74 4.22 24.30
C VAL A 319 7.92 5.17 24.44
N VAL A 320 7.70 6.27 25.17
CA VAL A 320 8.68 7.31 25.39
C VAL A 320 9.37 7.09 26.73
N LYS A 321 10.68 6.87 26.69
CA LYS A 321 11.57 6.78 27.86
C LYS A 321 12.53 7.97 27.79
N PRO A 322 12.22 9.11 28.42
CA PRO A 322 13.07 10.29 28.38
C PRO A 322 14.38 10.08 29.14
N GLY A 323 15.46 10.71 28.68
CA GLY A 323 16.70 10.84 29.45
C GLY A 323 16.50 11.73 30.68
N ARG A 324 17.40 11.64 31.66
CA ARG A 324 17.34 12.47 32.89
C ARG A 324 17.20 13.95 32.55
N ASP A 325 16.29 14.63 33.25
CA ASP A 325 16.04 16.07 33.18
C ASP A 325 15.64 16.59 31.79
N LEU A 326 15.21 15.72 30.87
CA LEU A 326 14.74 16.14 29.54
C LEU A 326 13.40 16.85 29.66
N LYS A 327 13.34 18.14 29.33
CA LYS A 327 12.11 18.94 29.45
C LYS A 327 11.25 18.97 28.20
N ARG A 328 11.88 18.80 27.02
CA ARG A 328 11.20 18.91 25.73
C ARG A 328 11.62 17.79 24.78
N LEU A 329 10.65 17.22 24.08
CA LEU A 329 10.86 16.18 23.08
C LEU A 329 9.85 16.37 21.95
N SER A 330 10.35 16.52 20.73
CA SER A 330 9.55 16.52 19.51
C SER A 330 9.64 15.15 18.86
N ILE A 331 8.53 14.58 18.42
CA ILE A 331 8.49 13.30 17.72
C ILE A 331 7.75 13.52 16.40
N VAL A 332 8.39 13.13 15.30
CA VAL A 332 7.83 13.18 13.96
C VAL A 332 7.67 11.76 13.45
N GLU A 333 6.43 11.43 13.11
CA GLU A 333 6.03 10.10 12.74
C GLU A 333 5.41 10.12 11.34
N THR A 334 5.87 9.22 10.48
CA THR A 334 5.34 9.03 9.13
C THR A 334 4.66 7.67 9.05
N TYR A 335 3.41 7.69 8.60
CA TYR A 335 2.58 6.50 8.39
C TYR A 335 2.14 6.42 6.92
N PRO A 336 1.67 5.26 6.45
CA PRO A 336 1.25 5.09 5.05
C PRO A 336 0.18 6.08 4.61
N SER A 337 0.31 6.62 3.39
CA SER A 337 -0.59 7.64 2.85
C SER A 337 -2.04 7.20 2.71
N ASP A 338 -2.25 5.90 2.56
CA ASP A 338 -3.57 5.34 2.34
C ASP A 338 -4.34 5.19 3.67
N PHE A 339 -3.65 5.30 4.81
CA PHE A 339 -4.27 5.18 6.13
C PHE A 339 -4.83 6.53 6.58
N THR A 340 -5.89 6.49 7.38
CA THR A 340 -6.55 7.69 7.90
C THR A 340 -6.27 7.87 9.38
N PHE A 341 -5.62 8.97 9.76
CA PHE A 341 -5.47 9.35 11.17
C PHE A 341 -6.82 9.72 11.81
N LYS A 342 -7.10 9.21 13.01
CA LYS A 342 -8.35 9.49 13.76
C LYS A 342 -8.15 10.22 15.07
N GLY A 343 -6.92 10.38 15.54
CA GLY A 343 -6.62 11.08 16.79
C GLY A 343 -5.48 10.44 17.57
N ALA A 344 -5.06 11.15 18.61
CA ALA A 344 -4.04 10.72 19.55
C ALA A 344 -4.44 11.09 20.98
N ASN A 345 -3.84 10.41 21.97
CA ASN A 345 -4.07 10.66 23.39
C ASN A 345 -3.29 11.88 23.95
N VAL A 346 -2.46 12.51 23.14
CA VAL A 346 -1.70 13.73 23.48
C VAL A 346 -1.98 14.83 22.46
N PRO A 347 -1.70 16.11 22.79
CA PRO A 347 -1.78 17.19 21.80
C PRO A 347 -0.88 16.90 20.59
N THR A 348 -1.48 16.93 19.41
CA THR A 348 -0.79 16.62 18.16
C THR A 348 -1.17 17.58 17.06
N PHE A 349 -0.21 17.83 16.18
CA PHE A 349 -0.44 18.44 14.89
C PHE A 349 -0.22 17.39 13.80
N TYR A 350 -1.05 17.36 12.76
CA TYR A 350 -0.95 16.32 11.74
C TYR A 350 -1.25 16.85 10.33
N TYR A 351 -0.63 16.20 9.36
CA TYR A 351 -0.90 16.31 7.94
C TYR A 351 -1.21 14.90 7.40
N PRO A 352 -1.68 14.76 6.15
CA PRO A 352 -1.77 13.45 5.51
C PRO A 352 -0.41 12.73 5.60
N SER A 353 -0.39 11.52 6.15
CA SER A 353 0.81 10.67 6.33
C SER A 353 1.83 11.11 7.38
N ILE A 354 1.67 12.25 8.05
CA ILE A 354 2.67 12.76 9.02
C ILE A 354 1.98 13.24 10.31
N ILE A 355 2.53 12.86 11.46
CA ILE A 355 2.06 13.27 12.79
C ILE A 355 3.23 13.88 13.56
N PHE A 356 2.97 15.01 14.21
CA PHE A 356 3.89 15.71 15.09
C PHE A 356 3.36 15.63 16.52
N PHE A 357 4.20 15.12 17.40
CA PHE A 357 3.98 15.12 18.84
C PHE A 357 4.98 16.08 19.49
N SER A 358 4.49 17.00 20.31
CA SER A 358 5.32 17.88 21.13
C SER A 358 5.05 17.58 22.59
N LEU A 359 6.09 17.13 23.30
CA LEU A 359 6.03 16.84 24.72
C LEU A 359 6.86 17.88 25.46
N GLU A 360 6.24 18.60 26.39
CA GLU A 360 6.91 19.61 27.21
C GLU A 360 6.48 19.48 28.68
N ASP A 361 7.46 19.42 29.59
CA ASP A 361 7.24 19.53 31.03
C ASP A 361 8.41 20.28 31.68
N GLU A 362 8.09 21.35 32.44
CA GLU A 362 9.09 22.17 33.12
C GLU A 362 9.86 21.42 34.21
N ASN A 363 9.24 20.38 34.79
CA ASN A 363 9.83 19.53 35.82
C ASN A 363 10.60 18.33 35.25
N GLY A 364 10.62 18.19 33.91
CA GLY A 364 11.20 17.05 33.21
C GLY A 364 10.13 16.03 32.81
N LEU A 365 10.31 15.43 31.65
CA LEU A 365 9.39 14.45 31.09
C LEU A 365 9.49 13.13 31.85
N ASP A 366 8.34 12.56 32.18
CA ASP A 366 8.22 11.20 32.71
C ASP A 366 8.11 10.16 31.58
N LYS A 367 8.34 8.89 31.95
CA LYS A 367 8.06 7.77 31.06
C LYS A 367 6.56 7.74 30.75
N GLN A 368 6.22 7.77 29.47
CA GLN A 368 4.83 7.81 29.02
C GLN A 368 4.64 7.00 27.73
N THR A 369 3.38 6.72 27.40
CA THR A 369 3.01 6.07 26.14
C THR A 369 2.07 6.98 25.38
N ILE A 370 2.51 7.40 24.20
CA ILE A 370 1.67 8.07 23.23
C ILE A 370 0.94 6.98 22.45
N GLU A 371 -0.35 7.11 22.28
CA GLU A 371 -1.17 6.24 21.46
C GLU A 371 -1.92 7.06 20.43
N TYR A 372 -1.79 6.69 19.17
CA TYR A 372 -2.52 7.30 18.07
C TYR A 372 -3.21 6.27 17.19
N LYS A 373 -4.32 6.67 16.58
CA LYS A 373 -5.23 5.75 15.86
C LYS A 373 -5.15 5.97 14.35
N LEU A 374 -4.92 4.89 13.62
CA LEU A 374 -4.95 4.86 12.15
C LEU A 374 -6.03 3.90 11.67
N CYS A 375 -6.85 4.30 10.72
CA CYS A 375 -7.84 3.44 10.07
C CYS A 375 -7.38 3.05 8.67
N LEU A 376 -7.52 1.76 8.35
CA LEU A 376 -7.02 1.15 7.13
C LEU A 376 -8.15 1.13 6.07
N PRO A 377 -7.84 1.45 4.80
CA PRO A 377 -8.82 1.37 3.72
C PRO A 377 -9.17 -0.09 3.36
N ARG A 378 -10.17 -0.27 2.49
CA ARG A 378 -10.69 -1.58 2.06
C ARG A 378 -9.66 -2.42 1.31
N ASP A 379 -8.83 -1.78 0.51
CA ASP A 379 -7.81 -2.40 -0.34
C ASP A 379 -6.43 -2.45 0.33
N ALA A 380 -6.38 -2.24 1.65
CA ALA A 380 -5.16 -2.12 2.44
C ALA A 380 -4.34 -3.42 2.58
N MET A 381 -4.27 -4.30 1.59
CA MET A 381 -3.54 -5.57 1.72
C MET A 381 -2.04 -5.39 1.45
N GLY A 382 -1.22 -6.00 2.31
CA GLY A 382 0.23 -6.05 2.10
C GLY A 382 1.03 -5.60 3.32
N GLU A 383 2.30 -5.29 3.08
CA GLU A 383 3.22 -4.80 4.09
C GLU A 383 3.37 -3.29 3.99
N TYR A 384 3.18 -2.62 5.12
CA TYR A 384 3.20 -1.18 5.24
C TYR A 384 4.32 -0.74 6.15
N TYR A 385 4.98 0.36 5.79
CA TYR A 385 6.20 0.80 6.46
C TYR A 385 5.95 2.07 7.26
N PHE A 386 6.51 2.09 8.46
CA PHE A 386 6.49 3.22 9.36
C PHE A 386 7.91 3.75 9.51
N LYS A 387 8.03 5.08 9.55
CA LYS A 387 9.30 5.77 9.79
C LYS A 387 9.04 6.92 10.73
N GLY A 388 10.02 7.23 11.56
CA GLY A 388 9.91 8.40 12.41
C GLY A 388 11.22 8.73 13.08
N ILE A 389 11.32 9.96 13.51
CA ILE A 389 12.46 10.51 14.22
C ILE A 389 11.95 11.21 15.47
N TRP A 390 12.80 11.28 16.48
CA TRP A 390 12.57 12.13 17.63
C TRP A 390 13.75 13.07 17.80
N GLU A 391 13.45 14.28 18.26
CA GLU A 391 14.41 15.36 18.44
C GLU A 391 14.27 15.98 19.82
N SER A 392 15.42 16.20 20.44
CA SER A 392 15.61 16.92 21.69
C SER A 392 16.63 18.04 21.46
N GLU A 393 16.80 18.93 22.42
CA GLU A 393 17.64 20.13 22.32
C GLU A 393 19.04 19.92 21.71
N ASN A 394 19.65 18.73 21.83
CA ASN A 394 20.98 18.44 21.28
C ASN A 394 21.11 17.10 20.53
N LYS A 395 20.01 16.38 20.30
CA LYS A 395 20.04 15.03 19.72
C LYS A 395 18.80 14.76 18.89
N SER A 396 19.01 14.24 17.68
CA SER A 396 17.99 13.64 16.84
C SER A 396 18.36 12.19 16.55
N LYS A 397 17.39 11.28 16.65
CA LYS A 397 17.57 9.86 16.32
C LYS A 397 16.29 9.28 15.72
N GLU A 398 16.44 8.20 14.98
CA GLU A 398 15.31 7.40 14.51
C GLU A 398 14.56 6.76 15.68
N ILE A 399 13.24 6.63 15.50
CA ILE A 399 12.38 5.84 16.38
C ILE A 399 12.75 4.37 16.20
N THR A 400 12.93 3.68 17.32
CA THR A 400 13.26 2.26 17.36
C THR A 400 11.99 1.41 17.46
N GLY A 401 12.08 0.08 17.37
CA GLY A 401 10.93 -0.82 17.48
C GLY A 401 10.36 -1.22 16.12
N ASP A 402 9.03 -1.41 16.06
CA ASP A 402 8.36 -1.92 14.88
C ASP A 402 8.35 -0.88 13.75
N ASN A 403 8.75 -1.30 12.55
CA ASN A 403 8.78 -0.45 11.36
C ASN A 403 7.90 -0.98 10.23
N THR A 404 7.20 -2.08 10.46
CA THR A 404 6.45 -2.79 9.43
C THR A 404 5.16 -3.32 10.02
N LEU A 405 4.04 -3.04 9.37
CA LEU A 405 2.73 -3.60 9.67
C LEU A 405 2.32 -4.53 8.54
N ARG A 406 1.97 -5.76 8.89
CA ARG A 406 1.38 -6.70 7.92
C ARG A 406 -0.13 -6.61 7.98
N VAL A 407 -0.75 -6.24 6.87
CA VAL A 407 -2.20 -6.25 6.72
C VAL A 407 -2.60 -7.48 5.92
N VAL A 408 -3.39 -8.34 6.56
CA VAL A 408 -3.86 -9.61 5.99
C VAL A 408 -5.38 -9.60 5.85
N PRO A 409 -5.93 -10.21 4.80
CA PRO A 409 -7.36 -10.46 4.72
C PRO A 409 -7.79 -11.38 5.88
N GLN A 410 -8.92 -11.08 6.52
CA GLN A 410 -9.38 -11.85 7.69
C GLN A 410 -9.68 -13.32 7.37
N LEU A 411 -10.19 -13.60 6.17
CA LEU A 411 -10.32 -14.93 5.60
C LEU A 411 -10.43 -14.71 4.10
N THR A 412 -9.83 -15.58 3.31
CA THR A 412 -9.68 -15.42 1.86
C THR A 412 -10.99 -15.38 1.06
N ASN A 413 -12.17 -15.39 1.70
CA ASN A 413 -13.49 -15.27 1.06
C ASN A 413 -14.57 -14.64 2.00
N TRP A 414 -14.19 -13.77 2.94
CA TRP A 414 -15.12 -13.16 3.90
C TRP A 414 -15.11 -11.61 3.90
N PRO A 415 -16.28 -10.95 3.90
CA PRO A 415 -17.57 -11.52 3.56
C PRO A 415 -17.59 -11.89 2.06
N PRO A 416 -18.37 -12.92 1.68
CA PRO A 416 -18.49 -13.32 0.28
C PRO A 416 -19.04 -12.17 -0.58
N CYS A 417 -18.47 -12.00 -1.77
CA CYS A 417 -18.86 -10.98 -2.73
C CYS A 417 -19.59 -11.62 -3.93
N PRO A 418 -20.84 -11.23 -4.24
CA PRO A 418 -21.70 -10.28 -3.52
C PRO A 418 -22.34 -10.91 -2.26
N VAL A 419 -22.67 -10.08 -1.26
CA VAL A 419 -23.55 -10.48 -0.16
C VAL A 419 -24.99 -10.32 -0.62
N THR A 420 -25.73 -11.43 -0.72
CA THR A 420 -27.17 -11.40 -1.06
C THR A 420 -28.03 -11.14 0.18
N ASP A 421 -29.28 -10.71 0.00
CA ASP A 421 -30.26 -10.54 1.11
C ASP A 421 -30.38 -11.78 1.99
N GLN A 422 -30.36 -12.97 1.37
CA GLN A 422 -30.44 -14.25 2.07
C GLN A 422 -29.19 -14.51 2.94
N MET A 423 -28.02 -14.10 2.44
CA MET A 423 -26.76 -14.24 3.17
C MET A 423 -26.68 -13.24 4.32
N LEU A 424 -27.11 -11.98 4.11
CA LEU A 424 -27.21 -10.99 5.17
C LEU A 424 -28.13 -11.48 6.30
N GLY A 425 -29.29 -12.06 5.95
CA GLY A 425 -30.18 -12.67 6.93
C GLY A 425 -29.51 -13.79 7.74
N SER A 426 -28.68 -14.62 7.10
CA SER A 426 -27.92 -15.67 7.79
C SER A 426 -26.82 -15.11 8.70
N PHE A 427 -26.19 -14.00 8.32
CA PHE A 427 -25.15 -13.34 9.12
C PHE A 427 -25.75 -12.63 10.34
N LEU A 428 -26.93 -12.03 10.21
CA LEU A 428 -27.67 -11.47 11.34
C LEU A 428 -28.06 -12.56 12.36
N ASP A 429 -28.47 -13.74 11.88
CA ASP A 429 -28.79 -14.89 12.75
C ASP A 429 -27.54 -15.42 13.47
N GLN A 430 -26.42 -15.60 12.75
CA GLN A 430 -25.14 -16.02 13.34
C GLN A 430 -24.60 -14.99 14.36
N TRP A 431 -24.68 -13.70 14.04
CA TRP A 431 -24.34 -12.62 14.98
C TRP A 431 -25.21 -12.66 16.23
N SER A 432 -26.54 -12.84 16.08
CA SER A 432 -27.45 -12.94 17.22
C SER A 432 -27.17 -14.12 18.15
N LYS A 433 -26.49 -15.16 17.63
CA LYS A 433 -26.04 -16.35 18.38
C LYS A 433 -24.61 -16.20 18.93
N GLY A 434 -23.93 -15.09 18.66
CA GLY A 434 -22.54 -14.84 19.04
C GLY A 434 -21.52 -15.61 18.22
N GLU A 435 -21.93 -16.17 17.07
CA GLU A 435 -21.05 -16.90 16.14
C GLU A 435 -20.28 -15.96 15.21
N LEU A 436 -20.77 -14.72 15.05
CA LEU A 436 -20.07 -13.62 14.37
C LEU A 436 -19.84 -12.46 15.34
N SER A 437 -18.69 -11.81 15.20
CA SER A 437 -18.39 -10.56 15.88
C SER A 437 -19.16 -9.38 15.26
N ASP A 438 -19.31 -8.31 16.05
CA ASP A 438 -19.90 -7.05 15.58
C ASP A 438 -19.20 -6.51 14.32
N LEU A 439 -17.88 -6.71 14.23
CA LEU A 439 -17.07 -6.29 13.09
C LEU A 439 -17.40 -7.10 11.83
N GLU A 440 -17.54 -8.42 11.95
CA GLU A 440 -17.89 -9.29 10.82
C GLU A 440 -19.30 -9.00 10.31
N LEU A 441 -20.24 -8.66 11.21
CA LEU A 441 -21.57 -8.23 10.80
C LEU A 441 -21.53 -6.88 10.07
N LEU A 442 -20.79 -5.90 10.58
CA LEU A 442 -20.65 -4.58 9.95
C LEU A 442 -20.06 -4.70 8.53
N GLN A 443 -19.03 -5.54 8.35
CA GLN A 443 -18.42 -5.80 7.05
C GLN A 443 -19.43 -6.43 6.06
N ALA A 444 -20.24 -7.38 6.52
CA ALA A 444 -21.27 -8.00 5.69
C ALA A 444 -22.40 -7.03 5.31
N VAL A 445 -22.82 -6.15 6.23
CA VAL A 445 -23.82 -5.10 5.98
C VAL A 445 -23.30 -4.08 4.96
N GLU A 446 -22.02 -3.70 5.07
CA GLU A 446 -21.38 -2.75 4.15
C GLU A 446 -21.30 -3.31 2.73
N VAL A 447 -20.87 -4.56 2.56
CA VAL A 447 -20.81 -5.22 1.23
C VAL A 447 -22.21 -5.47 0.66
N TRP A 448 -23.19 -5.75 1.49
CA TRP A 448 -24.59 -5.86 1.06
C TRP A 448 -25.16 -4.52 0.57
N SER A 449 -24.83 -3.42 1.27
CA SER A 449 -25.36 -2.08 0.97
C SER A 449 -24.67 -1.41 -0.22
N GLU A 450 -23.34 -1.53 -0.30
CA GLU A 450 -22.52 -0.80 -1.29
C GLU A 450 -22.08 -1.67 -2.46
N GLY A 451 -22.23 -2.99 -2.36
CA GLY A 451 -21.70 -3.94 -3.31
C GLY A 451 -20.18 -4.12 -3.18
N CYS A 452 -19.63 -4.81 -4.16
CA CYS A 452 -18.20 -4.90 -4.42
C CYS A 452 -17.85 -3.92 -5.56
#